data_AF-A0A0D1YX03-F1
#
_entry.id   AF-A0A0D1YX03-F1
#
_cell.length_a   1.000
_cell.length_b   1.000
_cell.length_c   1.000
_cell.angle_alpha   90.00
_cell.angle_beta   90.00
_cell.angle_gamma   90.00
#
_symmetry.space_group_name_H-M   'P 1'
#
loop_
_entity.id
_entity.type
_entity.pdbx_description
1 polymer ?
#
loop_
_entity_poly.entity_id
_entity_poly.type
_entity_poly.pdbx_seq_one_letter_code
_entity_poly.pdbx_strand_id
1 'polypeptide(L)'
;MSSFGRRELAAHLKSASLLRRHSSLPTVRRWASTASANRPRTAIFFPGQGVQRVGMTTRWVEAFPQTAKPILEEIDDTLGFGLTKIIECGTNAELNATQNSQPAIMATSVLLLRILEREFGFDLPKRVDFTLGHSLGEFAALVAGGYLEFKDALLMVRRRGEVMAKISRETCDEHGEVGMVALVCEHEDHLQPLIDAIHEFTALSTSGSKYDSVEDVPPVQQVVIANVNSKNQIVLSGSIERIHTLLTHLRQFGGHDPRHVRLHSDSPFHSPLMKPAKEFMRRYLEKPSVVTGGDIIKWPGLVPCVSNVSARPFKSREELKDQLARQASETVRWWDSVKYLDKEEKVRRWIGIGPGKVGRNLVGKEVGMKGQVKGGGVWGITSPLEAEECMKALDDTENYSDSEGSPSTAADADVAPKRNVERGRHTAAYVFNPAIVQQIWPPPPCANFDLSGSASQISSHPDRDFSHNDAIFRPASGHVSNTVPVN
;
A
#
# COMPACT_ATOMS: atom_id res chain seq x y z
N MET A 1 -66.08 12.61 63.41
CA MET A 1 -65.08 13.32 64.23
C MET A 1 -63.73 13.03 63.60
N SER A 2 -63.25 13.91 62.71
CA SER A 2 -62.18 14.91 63.01
C SER A 2 -60.87 14.23 63.42
N SER A 3 -59.69 14.51 62.86
CA SER A 3 -59.25 15.59 61.99
C SER A 3 -57.84 15.27 61.48
N PHE A 4 -57.59 15.72 60.26
CA PHE A 4 -56.30 15.94 59.61
C PHE A 4 -55.19 16.56 60.49
N GLY A 5 -53.92 16.22 60.20
CA GLY A 5 -52.78 17.02 60.67
C GLY A 5 -51.36 16.45 60.45
N ARG A 6 -50.89 16.43 59.19
CA ARG A 6 -49.49 16.62 58.68
C ARG A 6 -48.28 16.05 59.48
N ARG A 7 -47.41 15.27 58.82
CA ARG A 7 -46.10 15.70 58.25
C ARG A 7 -45.30 14.56 57.59
N GLU A 8 -44.78 14.89 56.41
CA GLU A 8 -43.61 14.37 55.66
C GLU A 8 -43.53 12.92 55.18
N LEU A 9 -43.46 12.81 53.85
CA LEU A 9 -43.38 11.61 53.03
C LEU A 9 -42.00 11.60 52.34
N ALA A 10 -41.10 10.75 52.81
CA ALA A 10 -39.86 10.43 52.11
C ALA A 10 -39.47 8.98 52.37
N ALA A 11 -38.96 8.36 51.30
CA ALA A 11 -38.15 7.14 51.26
C ALA A 11 -38.87 5.78 51.20
N HIS A 12 -38.55 5.11 50.09
CA HIS A 12 -38.45 3.66 49.89
C HIS A 12 -39.74 2.84 49.83
N LEU A 13 -40.06 2.39 48.62
CA LEU A 13 -40.45 1.00 48.36
C LEU A 13 -40.44 0.70 46.85
N LYS A 14 -40.02 -0.54 46.54
CA LYS A 14 -40.20 -1.33 45.30
C LYS A 14 -39.00 -1.35 44.34
N SER A 15 -38.48 -2.49 43.90
CA SER A 15 -38.84 -3.89 44.16
C SER A 15 -37.69 -4.79 43.67
N ALA A 16 -37.48 -5.88 44.41
CA ALA A 16 -36.64 -7.00 44.01
C ALA A 16 -37.22 -7.74 42.79
N SER A 17 -36.41 -7.91 41.74
CA SER A 17 -36.53 -9.04 40.80
C SER A 17 -35.19 -9.22 40.07
N LEU A 18 -34.27 -9.94 40.72
CA LEU A 18 -33.05 -10.46 40.11
C LEU A 18 -33.34 -11.92 39.74
N LEU A 19 -33.28 -12.21 38.43
CA LEU A 19 -32.92 -13.48 37.77
C LEU A 19 -33.80 -13.77 36.54
N ARG A 20 -33.38 -13.21 35.38
CA ARG A 20 -33.45 -13.84 34.06
C ARG A 20 -32.47 -13.13 33.13
N ARG A 21 -31.23 -13.63 33.08
CA ARG A 21 -30.26 -13.24 32.05
C ARG A 21 -30.65 -13.95 30.76
N HIS A 22 -31.32 -13.24 29.85
CA HIS A 22 -31.28 -13.60 28.44
C HIS A 22 -29.99 -13.02 27.85
N SER A 23 -29.08 -13.91 27.47
CA SER A 23 -27.91 -13.62 26.67
C SER A 23 -28.35 -13.21 25.26
N SER A 24 -28.48 -11.92 25.00
CA SER A 24 -28.56 -11.40 23.63
C SER A 24 -27.14 -11.39 23.06
N LEU A 25 -26.83 -12.36 22.21
CA LEU A 25 -25.67 -12.29 21.33
C LEU A 25 -25.76 -11.00 20.48
N PRO A 26 -24.65 -10.31 20.19
CA PRO A 26 -24.68 -9.16 19.32
C PRO A 26 -25.13 -9.62 17.93
N THR A 27 -26.31 -9.19 17.50
CA THR A 27 -26.76 -9.36 16.12
C THR A 27 -25.79 -8.62 15.21
N VAL A 28 -24.91 -9.36 14.55
CA VAL A 28 -24.17 -8.88 13.39
C VAL A 28 -25.23 -8.44 12.38
N ARG A 29 -25.43 -7.13 12.22
CA ARG A 29 -26.24 -6.61 11.12
C ARG A 29 -25.52 -7.01 9.85
N ARG A 30 -25.95 -8.11 9.24
CA ARG A 30 -25.69 -8.41 7.83
C ARG A 30 -26.08 -7.13 7.08
N TRP A 31 -25.12 -6.51 6.41
CA TRP A 31 -25.38 -5.47 5.43
C TRP A 31 -26.46 -6.04 4.51
N ALA A 32 -27.70 -5.58 4.70
CA ALA A 32 -28.81 -6.08 3.92
C ALA A 32 -28.52 -5.64 2.50
N SER A 33 -28.20 -6.59 1.63
CA SER A 33 -28.11 -6.40 0.19
C SER A 33 -29.51 -5.99 -0.28
N THR A 34 -29.82 -4.71 -0.22
CA THR A 34 -30.99 -4.18 -0.89
C THR A 34 -30.69 -4.23 -2.38
N ALA A 35 -31.42 -5.11 -3.06
CA ALA A 35 -31.26 -5.57 -4.45
C ALA A 35 -30.19 -6.66 -4.62
N SER A 36 -30.68 -7.88 -4.93
CA SER A 36 -29.97 -8.81 -5.80
C SER A 36 -29.71 -8.08 -7.11
N ALA A 37 -28.58 -7.38 -7.20
CA ALA A 37 -28.17 -6.82 -8.47
C ALA A 37 -27.94 -8.01 -9.40
N ASN A 38 -28.62 -8.02 -10.56
CA ASN A 38 -28.48 -9.02 -11.62
C ASN A 38 -27.07 -9.03 -12.27
N ARG A 39 -26.09 -8.43 -11.58
CA ARG A 39 -24.72 -8.20 -12.03
C ARG A 39 -23.73 -8.90 -11.09
N PRO A 40 -22.62 -9.41 -11.61
CA PRO A 40 -21.54 -9.92 -10.78
C PRO A 40 -21.02 -8.87 -9.80
N ARG A 41 -20.65 -9.30 -8.59
CA ARG A 41 -20.11 -8.41 -7.56
C ARG A 41 -18.77 -7.81 -7.97
N THR A 42 -18.57 -6.54 -7.63
CA THR A 42 -17.45 -5.71 -8.06
C THR A 42 -16.69 -5.16 -6.86
N ALA A 43 -15.36 -5.28 -6.87
CA ALA A 43 -14.49 -4.55 -5.97
C ALA A 43 -13.61 -3.58 -6.75
N ILE A 44 -13.47 -2.35 -6.25
CA ILE A 44 -12.46 -1.41 -6.74
C ILE A 44 -11.30 -1.37 -5.77
N PHE A 45 -10.08 -1.34 -6.29
CA PHE A 45 -8.90 -1.27 -5.47
C PHE A 45 -7.92 -0.18 -5.89
N PHE A 46 -7.18 0.32 -4.90
CA PHE A 46 -6.25 1.43 -5.08
C PHE A 46 -4.81 1.00 -4.75
N PRO A 47 -3.81 1.46 -5.52
CA PRO A 47 -2.42 1.06 -5.33
C PRO A 47 -1.77 1.74 -4.12
N GLY A 48 -0.75 1.09 -3.56
CA GLY A 48 0.11 1.63 -2.51
C GLY A 48 1.36 2.33 -3.03
N GLN A 49 2.32 2.63 -2.15
CA GLN A 49 3.58 3.28 -2.50
C GLN A 49 4.45 2.40 -3.43
N GLY A 50 5.23 3.03 -4.31
CA GLY A 50 6.13 2.37 -5.26
C GLY A 50 5.63 2.33 -6.71
N VAL A 51 4.42 2.84 -6.97
CA VAL A 51 3.84 2.91 -8.31
C VAL A 51 3.92 4.29 -8.96
N GLN A 52 4.30 5.31 -8.19
CA GLN A 52 4.41 6.69 -8.65
C GLN A 52 5.43 6.83 -9.78
N ARG A 53 5.13 7.69 -10.74
CA ARG A 53 6.02 8.04 -11.85
C ARG A 53 5.80 9.50 -12.22
N VAL A 54 6.88 10.17 -12.59
CA VAL A 54 6.79 11.53 -13.17
C VAL A 54 5.95 11.46 -14.44
N GLY A 55 5.05 12.42 -14.63
CA GLY A 55 4.09 12.48 -15.73
C GLY A 55 2.91 11.50 -15.62
N MET A 56 2.66 10.89 -14.44
CA MET A 56 1.57 9.91 -14.30
C MET A 56 0.15 10.47 -14.52
N THR A 57 -0.01 11.80 -14.53
CA THR A 57 -1.28 12.50 -14.81
C THR A 57 -1.37 13.05 -16.23
N THR A 58 -0.26 13.11 -16.99
CA THR A 58 -0.17 13.84 -18.27
C THR A 58 -1.25 13.40 -19.27
N ARG A 59 -1.39 12.09 -19.51
CA ARG A 59 -2.38 11.55 -20.45
C ARG A 59 -3.83 11.85 -20.04
N TRP A 60 -4.09 11.98 -18.75
CA TRP A 60 -5.41 12.29 -18.21
C TRP A 60 -5.74 13.78 -18.37
N VAL A 61 -4.75 14.65 -18.16
CA VAL A 61 -4.88 16.10 -18.40
C VAL A 61 -5.07 16.40 -19.89
N GLU A 62 -4.34 15.69 -20.77
CA GLU A 62 -4.48 15.81 -22.22
C GLU A 62 -5.87 15.38 -22.71
N ALA A 63 -6.37 14.23 -22.22
CA ALA A 63 -7.64 13.68 -22.66
C ALA A 63 -8.87 14.40 -22.06
N PHE A 64 -8.80 14.79 -20.77
CA PHE A 64 -9.93 15.34 -20.02
C PHE A 64 -9.56 16.64 -19.28
N PRO A 65 -9.09 17.69 -19.97
CA PRO A 65 -8.56 18.89 -19.33
C PRO A 65 -9.60 19.62 -18.46
N GLN A 66 -10.88 19.61 -18.86
CA GLN A 66 -11.95 20.30 -18.14
C GLN A 66 -12.25 19.66 -16.78
N THR A 67 -12.10 18.34 -16.65
CA THR A 67 -12.27 17.63 -15.38
C THR A 67 -10.97 17.55 -14.60
N ALA A 68 -9.85 17.29 -15.25
CA ALA A 68 -8.58 17.04 -14.57
C ALA A 68 -7.96 18.30 -13.97
N LYS A 69 -7.94 19.44 -14.69
CA LYS A 69 -7.26 20.67 -14.23
C LYS A 69 -7.83 21.22 -12.92
N PRO A 70 -9.16 21.35 -12.72
CA PRO A 70 -9.71 21.84 -11.45
C PRO A 70 -9.37 20.94 -10.26
N ILE A 71 -9.23 19.62 -10.48
CA ILE A 71 -8.85 18.69 -9.42
C ILE A 71 -7.37 18.83 -9.08
N LEU A 72 -6.51 19.07 -10.07
CA LEU A 72 -5.09 19.37 -9.85
C LEU A 72 -4.92 20.70 -9.09
N GLU A 73 -5.69 21.73 -9.43
CA GLU A 73 -5.73 22.99 -8.69
C GLU A 73 -6.19 22.76 -7.23
N GLU A 74 -7.26 21.99 -7.01
CA GLU A 74 -7.73 21.62 -5.67
C GLU A 74 -6.65 20.91 -4.84
N ILE A 75 -5.81 20.08 -5.46
CA ILE A 75 -4.70 19.37 -4.80
C ILE A 75 -3.67 20.37 -4.26
N ASP A 76 -3.22 21.29 -5.11
CA ASP A 76 -2.19 22.26 -4.73
C ASP A 76 -2.74 23.30 -3.73
N ASP A 77 -3.98 23.77 -3.93
CA ASP A 77 -4.65 24.68 -3.01
C ASP A 77 -4.85 24.05 -1.63
N THR A 78 -5.20 22.77 -1.58
CA THR A 78 -5.34 22.03 -0.32
C THR A 78 -4.02 21.91 0.42
N LEU A 79 -2.93 21.64 -0.30
CA LEU A 79 -1.62 21.43 0.31
C LEU A 79 -0.85 22.73 0.57
N GLY A 80 -1.22 23.82 -0.10
CA GLY A 80 -0.52 25.11 -0.06
C GLY A 80 0.85 25.09 -0.76
N PHE A 81 1.12 24.08 -1.59
CA PHE A 81 2.33 24.00 -2.42
C PHE A 81 2.09 23.18 -3.69
N GLY A 82 2.92 23.39 -4.72
CA GLY A 82 2.80 22.76 -6.03
C GLY A 82 3.23 21.29 -6.06
N LEU A 83 2.45 20.39 -5.44
CA LEU A 83 2.65 18.94 -5.57
C LEU A 83 2.42 18.49 -7.01
N THR A 84 1.44 19.08 -7.72
CA THR A 84 1.14 18.69 -9.10
C THR A 84 2.31 18.94 -10.04
N LYS A 85 3.10 20.00 -9.81
CA LYS A 85 4.34 20.26 -10.55
C LYS A 85 5.38 19.17 -10.35
N ILE A 86 5.51 18.64 -9.12
CA ILE A 86 6.38 17.49 -8.83
C ILE A 86 5.90 16.25 -9.57
N ILE A 87 4.57 16.03 -9.60
CA ILE A 87 3.96 14.91 -10.34
C ILE A 87 4.21 15.04 -11.85
N GLU A 88 4.07 16.25 -12.41
CA GLU A 88 4.17 16.51 -13.84
C GLU A 88 5.62 16.41 -14.35
N CYS A 89 6.54 17.16 -13.72
CA CYS A 89 7.89 17.36 -14.25
C CYS A 89 8.99 17.40 -13.17
N GLY A 90 8.69 17.01 -11.93
CA GLY A 90 9.69 16.87 -10.89
C GLY A 90 10.70 15.76 -11.18
N THR A 91 11.77 15.70 -10.40
CA THR A 91 12.71 14.57 -10.47
C THR A 91 12.11 13.31 -9.83
N ASN A 92 12.58 12.13 -10.25
CA ASN A 92 12.19 10.88 -9.60
C ASN A 92 12.53 10.88 -8.10
N ALA A 93 13.65 11.49 -7.70
CA ALA A 93 14.03 11.59 -6.30
C ALA A 93 13.02 12.43 -5.49
N GLU A 94 12.62 13.59 -6.01
CA GLU A 94 11.60 14.44 -5.38
C GLU A 94 10.25 13.73 -5.27
N LEU A 95 9.79 13.08 -6.35
CA LEU A 95 8.51 12.36 -6.33
C LEU A 95 8.56 11.13 -5.43
N ASN A 96 9.69 10.41 -5.37
CA ASN A 96 9.86 9.21 -4.54
C ASN A 96 9.94 9.52 -3.05
N ALA A 97 10.32 10.74 -2.66
CA ALA A 97 10.34 11.15 -1.26
C ALA A 97 8.98 10.89 -0.62
N THR A 98 8.96 10.15 0.50
CA THR A 98 7.73 9.61 1.13
C THR A 98 6.65 10.68 1.38
N GLN A 99 7.04 11.89 1.77
CA GLN A 99 6.12 13.01 1.96
C GLN A 99 5.41 13.46 0.68
N ASN A 100 6.01 13.25 -0.49
CA ASN A 100 5.47 13.61 -1.80
C ASN A 100 4.76 12.42 -2.46
N SER A 101 5.40 11.24 -2.48
CA SER A 101 4.84 10.04 -3.11
C SER A 101 3.50 9.65 -2.51
N GLN A 102 3.34 9.73 -1.18
CA GLN A 102 2.10 9.34 -0.53
C GLN A 102 0.88 10.16 -0.99
N PRO A 103 0.87 11.50 -0.84
CA PRO A 103 -0.25 12.30 -1.32
C PRO A 103 -0.37 12.24 -2.85
N ALA A 104 0.73 12.14 -3.60
CA ALA A 104 0.69 12.07 -5.06
C ALA A 104 -0.07 10.85 -5.59
N ILE A 105 0.18 9.66 -5.03
CA ILE A 105 -0.48 8.41 -5.44
C ILE A 105 -1.96 8.44 -5.08
N MET A 106 -2.28 8.86 -3.85
CA MET A 106 -3.67 8.95 -3.38
C MET A 106 -4.46 9.96 -4.21
N ALA A 107 -3.92 11.17 -4.40
CA ALA A 107 -4.55 12.22 -5.18
C ALA A 107 -4.76 11.85 -6.64
N THR A 108 -3.76 11.21 -7.27
CA THR A 108 -3.90 10.71 -8.65
C THR A 108 -4.97 9.63 -8.74
N SER A 109 -5.05 8.74 -7.76
CA SER A 109 -6.08 7.69 -7.75
C SER A 109 -7.50 8.27 -7.64
N VAL A 110 -7.69 9.30 -6.81
CA VAL A 110 -8.97 10.01 -6.68
C VAL A 110 -9.28 10.85 -7.91
N LEU A 111 -8.28 11.49 -8.53
CA LEU A 111 -8.41 12.18 -9.82
C LEU A 111 -8.96 11.23 -10.89
N LEU A 112 -8.36 10.04 -11.03
CA LEU A 112 -8.81 9.03 -12.00
C LEU A 112 -10.24 8.58 -11.70
N LEU A 113 -10.58 8.33 -10.43
CA LEU A 113 -11.95 7.98 -10.04
C LEU A 113 -12.95 9.08 -10.43
N ARG A 114 -12.65 10.35 -10.15
CA ARG A 114 -13.54 11.48 -10.50
C ARG A 114 -13.67 11.67 -12.02
N ILE A 115 -12.63 11.35 -12.80
CA ILE A 115 -12.72 11.30 -14.26
C ILE A 115 -13.68 10.20 -14.70
N LEU A 116 -13.59 9.00 -14.12
CA LEU A 116 -14.52 7.90 -14.42
C LEU A 116 -15.97 8.31 -14.11
N GLU A 117 -16.21 8.95 -12.97
CA GLU A 117 -17.54 9.41 -12.58
C GLU A 117 -18.11 10.46 -13.55
N ARG A 118 -17.30 11.45 -13.96
CA ARG A 118 -17.77 12.60 -14.76
C ARG A 118 -17.80 12.33 -16.27
N GLU A 119 -16.77 11.67 -16.79
CA GLU A 119 -16.58 11.50 -18.25
C GLU A 119 -17.16 10.18 -18.75
N PHE A 120 -17.23 9.16 -17.88
CA PHE A 120 -17.68 7.82 -18.24
C PHE A 120 -18.99 7.41 -17.58
N GLY A 121 -19.59 8.28 -16.75
CA GLY A 121 -20.83 7.98 -16.04
C GLY A 121 -20.71 6.82 -15.04
N PHE A 122 -19.51 6.58 -14.51
CA PHE A 122 -19.27 5.51 -13.54
C PHE A 122 -19.90 5.86 -12.18
N ASP A 123 -21.10 5.34 -11.92
CA ASP A 123 -21.78 5.49 -10.63
C ASP A 123 -21.25 4.46 -9.62
N LEU A 124 -20.29 4.90 -8.79
CA LEU A 124 -19.59 4.03 -7.85
C LEU A 124 -20.55 3.31 -6.88
N PRO A 125 -21.46 3.97 -6.13
CA PRO A 125 -22.36 3.28 -5.20
C PRO A 125 -23.30 2.26 -5.87
N LYS A 126 -23.62 2.43 -7.16
CA LYS A 126 -24.46 1.48 -7.90
C LYS A 126 -23.67 0.31 -8.49
N ARG A 127 -22.41 0.52 -8.90
CA ARG A 127 -21.60 -0.47 -9.62
C ARG A 127 -20.56 -1.19 -8.77
N VAL A 128 -20.31 -0.73 -7.55
CA VAL A 128 -19.25 -1.25 -6.67
C VAL A 128 -19.84 -1.76 -5.36
N ASP A 129 -19.40 -2.95 -4.96
CA ASP A 129 -19.84 -3.62 -3.72
C ASP A 129 -18.81 -3.50 -2.60
N PHE A 130 -17.52 -3.33 -2.95
CA PHE A 130 -16.43 -3.18 -1.98
C PHE A 130 -15.36 -2.22 -2.49
N THR A 131 -14.78 -1.44 -1.57
CA THR A 131 -13.52 -0.73 -1.79
C THR A 131 -12.41 -1.35 -0.95
N LEU A 132 -11.19 -1.34 -1.46
CA LEU A 132 -9.99 -1.72 -0.71
C LEU A 132 -8.77 -0.99 -1.27
N GLY A 133 -7.67 -0.95 -0.54
CA GLY A 133 -6.45 -0.37 -1.08
C GLY A 133 -5.21 -0.89 -0.39
N HIS A 134 -4.14 -1.05 -1.16
CA HIS A 134 -2.91 -1.64 -0.64
C HIS A 134 -2.15 -0.60 0.17
N SER A 135 -2.03 -0.80 1.49
CA SER A 135 -1.36 0.13 2.39
C SER A 135 -1.92 1.56 2.19
N LEU A 136 -1.10 2.51 1.72
CA LEU A 136 -1.52 3.87 1.36
C LEU A 136 -2.79 3.94 0.48
N GLY A 137 -3.02 2.96 -0.40
CA GLY A 137 -4.23 2.92 -1.21
C GLY A 137 -5.52 2.90 -0.39
N GLU A 138 -5.49 2.46 0.86
CA GLU A 138 -6.65 2.46 1.77
C GLU A 138 -7.22 3.86 1.99
N PHE A 139 -6.39 4.91 1.94
CA PHE A 139 -6.87 6.29 2.02
C PHE A 139 -7.72 6.67 0.80
N ALA A 140 -7.28 6.29 -0.40
CA ALA A 140 -8.10 6.46 -1.61
C ALA A 140 -9.38 5.60 -1.55
N ALA A 141 -9.29 4.39 -1.01
CA ALA A 141 -10.44 3.49 -0.82
C ALA A 141 -11.47 4.05 0.16
N LEU A 142 -11.02 4.74 1.21
CA LEU A 142 -11.87 5.41 2.19
C LEU A 142 -12.55 6.66 1.61
N VAL A 143 -11.84 7.42 0.77
CA VAL A 143 -12.45 8.54 0.01
C VAL A 143 -13.50 8.00 -0.97
N ALA A 144 -13.15 6.99 -1.76
CA ALA A 144 -14.06 6.36 -2.72
C ALA A 144 -15.29 5.72 -2.04
N GLY A 145 -15.08 5.10 -0.87
CA GLY A 145 -16.13 4.52 -0.04
C GLY A 145 -16.95 5.56 0.74
N GLY A 146 -16.65 6.86 0.62
CA GLY A 146 -17.39 7.94 1.26
C GLY A 146 -17.17 8.10 2.78
N TYR A 147 -16.11 7.50 3.32
CA TYR A 147 -15.74 7.61 4.74
C TYR A 147 -14.91 8.86 5.05
N LEU A 148 -14.15 9.34 4.07
CA LEU A 148 -13.29 10.52 4.19
C LEU A 148 -13.61 11.54 3.10
N GLU A 149 -13.56 12.82 3.47
CA GLU A 149 -13.48 13.88 2.46
C GLU A 149 -12.11 13.88 1.80
N PHE A 150 -12.07 14.16 0.50
CA PHE A 150 -10.81 14.16 -0.25
C PHE A 150 -9.79 15.15 0.34
N LYS A 151 -10.23 16.36 0.69
CA LYS A 151 -9.38 17.40 1.29
C LYS A 151 -8.78 16.96 2.63
N ASP A 152 -9.59 16.39 3.51
CA ASP A 152 -9.14 15.86 4.80
C ASP A 152 -8.13 14.71 4.61
N ALA A 153 -8.44 13.78 3.70
CA ALA A 153 -7.55 12.67 3.39
C ALA A 153 -6.21 13.15 2.81
N LEU A 154 -6.22 14.14 1.93
CA LEU A 154 -5.01 14.68 1.30
C LEU A 154 -4.07 15.33 2.31
N LEU A 155 -4.60 16.18 3.20
CA LEU A 155 -3.85 16.77 4.30
C LEU A 155 -3.32 15.70 5.26
N MET A 156 -4.14 14.73 5.63
CA MET A 156 -3.77 13.64 6.53
C MET A 156 -2.63 12.79 5.94
N VAL A 157 -2.75 12.37 4.69
CA VAL A 157 -1.74 11.56 3.99
C VAL A 157 -0.44 12.32 3.82
N ARG A 158 -0.49 13.62 3.51
CA ARG A 158 0.73 14.45 3.45
C ARG A 158 1.46 14.44 4.80
N ARG A 159 0.75 14.72 5.90
CA ARG A 159 1.35 14.77 7.24
C ARG A 159 1.85 13.40 7.70
N ARG A 160 1.12 12.34 7.37
CA ARG A 160 1.56 10.95 7.57
C ARG A 160 2.90 10.70 6.87
N GLY A 161 3.02 11.07 5.60
CA GLY A 161 4.25 10.92 4.82
C GLY A 161 5.43 11.69 5.43
N GLU A 162 5.20 12.92 5.90
CA GLU A 162 6.22 13.74 6.59
C GLU A 162 6.72 13.08 7.88
N VAL A 163 5.79 12.60 8.72
CA VAL A 163 6.12 11.93 9.99
C VAL A 163 6.91 10.65 9.74
N MET A 164 6.48 9.83 8.78
CA MET A 164 7.16 8.58 8.44
C MET A 164 8.55 8.83 7.82
N ALA A 165 8.69 9.86 6.98
CA ALA A 165 9.98 10.26 6.44
C ALA A 165 10.93 10.73 7.54
N LYS A 166 10.42 11.50 8.52
CA LYS A 166 11.19 11.95 9.67
C LYS A 166 11.69 10.76 10.51
N ILE A 167 10.79 9.86 10.89
CA ILE A 167 11.14 8.64 11.65
C ILE A 167 12.23 7.85 10.95
N SER A 168 12.10 7.68 9.63
CA SER A 168 13.05 6.87 8.86
C SER A 168 14.43 7.50 8.82
N ARG A 169 14.53 8.82 8.64
CA ARG A 169 15.82 9.54 8.71
C ARG A 169 16.46 9.43 10.09
N GLU A 170 15.71 9.76 11.15
CA GLU A 170 16.22 9.71 12.53
C GLU A 170 16.69 8.29 12.90
N THR A 171 15.94 7.26 12.51
CA THR A 171 16.34 5.87 12.72
C THR A 171 17.61 5.52 11.94
N CYS A 172 17.72 5.99 10.69
CA CYS A 172 18.89 5.74 9.86
C CYS A 172 20.15 6.40 10.41
N ASP A 173 20.03 7.64 10.88
CA ASP A 173 21.13 8.42 11.45
C ASP A 173 21.65 7.79 12.76
N GLU A 174 20.76 7.24 13.59
CA GLU A 174 21.11 6.66 14.90
C GLU A 174 21.52 5.18 14.83
N HIS A 175 20.96 4.41 13.90
CA HIS A 175 21.03 2.95 13.93
C HIS A 175 21.39 2.29 12.60
N GLY A 176 21.73 3.09 11.59
CA GLY A 176 22.09 2.59 10.27
C GLY A 176 20.90 2.20 9.41
N GLU A 177 21.19 1.53 8.30
CA GLU A 177 20.25 1.42 7.19
C GLU A 177 18.98 0.61 7.52
N VAL A 178 17.83 1.19 7.19
CA VAL A 178 16.50 0.60 7.37
C VAL A 178 15.76 0.55 6.03
N GLY A 179 14.85 -0.41 5.90
CA GLY A 179 14.03 -0.49 4.71
C GLY A 179 13.20 -1.76 4.64
N MET A 180 12.87 -2.14 3.40
CA MET A 180 11.99 -3.27 3.12
C MET A 180 12.57 -4.19 2.06
N VAL A 181 12.36 -5.50 2.22
CA VAL A 181 12.81 -6.52 1.27
C VAL A 181 11.64 -7.43 0.95
N ALA A 182 11.28 -7.53 -0.33
CA ALA A 182 10.27 -8.46 -0.81
C ALA A 182 10.88 -9.86 -0.95
N LEU A 183 10.20 -10.89 -0.44
CA LEU A 183 10.56 -12.29 -0.60
C LEU A 183 9.49 -12.96 -1.45
N VAL A 184 9.93 -13.72 -2.46
CA VAL A 184 9.08 -14.45 -3.38
C VAL A 184 9.47 -15.92 -3.35
N CYS A 185 8.51 -16.77 -3.00
CA CYS A 185 8.65 -18.21 -3.04
C CYS A 185 8.34 -18.73 -4.44
N GLU A 186 9.07 -19.76 -4.88
CA GLU A 186 8.83 -20.43 -6.16
C GLU A 186 7.48 -21.15 -6.17
N HIS A 187 7.14 -21.81 -5.07
CA HIS A 187 5.88 -22.52 -4.86
C HIS A 187 5.10 -21.93 -3.67
N GLU A 188 3.77 -21.96 -3.76
CA GLU A 188 2.87 -21.46 -2.70
C GLU A 188 2.94 -22.27 -1.40
N ASP A 189 3.22 -23.57 -1.51
CA ASP A 189 3.37 -24.47 -0.36
C ASP A 189 4.54 -24.08 0.56
N HIS A 190 5.50 -23.31 0.05
CA HIS A 190 6.65 -22.85 0.83
C HIS A 190 6.38 -21.56 1.61
N LEU A 191 5.27 -20.87 1.36
CA LEU A 191 5.02 -19.59 2.03
C LEU A 191 4.78 -19.77 3.53
N GLN A 192 3.95 -20.75 3.93
CA GLN A 192 3.67 -20.96 5.35
C GLN A 192 4.93 -21.43 6.12
N PRO A 193 5.69 -22.44 5.64
CA PRO A 193 6.97 -22.79 6.25
C PRO A 193 7.95 -21.61 6.36
N LEU A 194 8.01 -20.74 5.34
CA LEU A 194 8.84 -19.54 5.39
C LEU A 194 8.39 -18.57 6.49
N ILE A 195 7.08 -18.33 6.62
CA ILE A 195 6.51 -17.48 7.68
C ILE A 195 6.85 -18.06 9.06
N ASP A 196 6.69 -19.37 9.24
CA ASP A 196 6.98 -20.05 10.49
C ASP A 196 8.46 -19.93 10.86
N ALA A 197 9.37 -20.13 9.89
CA ALA A 197 10.81 -19.98 10.10
C ALA A 197 11.23 -18.54 10.44
N ILE A 198 10.57 -17.53 9.84
CA ILE A 198 10.78 -16.12 10.19
C ILE A 198 10.36 -15.88 11.65
N HIS A 199 9.20 -16.40 12.05
CA HIS A 199 8.72 -16.26 13.42
C HIS A 199 9.65 -16.95 14.43
N GLU A 200 10.12 -18.16 14.12
CA GLU A 200 11.11 -18.88 14.94
C GLU A 200 12.40 -18.07 15.10
N PHE A 201 12.97 -17.55 14.01
CA PHE A 201 14.17 -16.70 14.08
C PHE A 201 13.97 -15.48 14.99
N THR A 202 12.81 -14.82 14.88
CA THR A 202 12.50 -13.65 15.70
C THR A 202 12.31 -13.99 17.17
N ALA A 203 11.80 -15.20 17.49
CA ALA A 203 11.63 -15.71 18.86
C ALA A 203 12.92 -16.30 19.47
N LEU A 204 13.84 -16.81 18.65
CA LEU A 204 15.16 -17.24 19.11
C LEU A 204 16.03 -16.03 19.46
N SER A 205 15.88 -14.94 18.72
CA SER A 205 16.54 -13.66 19.01
C SER A 205 16.16 -13.09 20.39
N THR A 206 14.98 -13.41 20.92
CA THR A 206 14.56 -13.02 22.29
C THR A 206 15.14 -13.94 23.35
N SER A 207 15.19 -15.25 23.08
CA SER A 207 15.54 -16.28 24.07
C SER A 207 17.00 -16.28 24.55
N GLY A 208 17.90 -15.56 23.87
CA GLY A 208 19.30 -15.34 24.28
C GLY A 208 19.61 -13.91 24.74
N SER A 209 18.61 -13.04 24.79
CA SER A 209 18.74 -11.63 25.19
C SER A 209 18.19 -11.41 26.61
N LYS A 210 18.56 -10.32 27.30
CA LYS A 210 18.09 -9.98 28.67
C LYS A 210 16.57 -9.68 28.76
N TYR A 211 15.79 -10.07 27.78
CA TYR A 211 14.42 -9.63 27.55
C TYR A 211 13.48 -10.83 27.63
N ASP A 212 12.53 -10.78 28.56
CA ASP A 212 11.61 -11.89 28.87
C ASP A 212 10.47 -12.03 27.81
N SER A 213 10.31 -11.05 26.90
CA SER A 213 9.31 -11.09 25.82
C SER A 213 9.75 -10.41 24.50
N VAL A 214 9.06 -10.69 23.40
CA VAL A 214 9.25 -10.02 22.09
C VAL A 214 8.93 -8.52 22.16
N GLU A 215 8.06 -8.10 23.09
CA GLU A 215 7.72 -6.69 23.29
C GLU A 215 8.85 -5.89 23.94
N ASP A 216 9.76 -6.56 24.65
CA ASP A 216 10.90 -5.96 25.34
C ASP A 216 12.11 -5.74 24.43
N VAL A 217 12.12 -6.35 23.24
CA VAL A 217 13.18 -6.13 22.23
C VAL A 217 13.03 -4.73 21.63
N PRO A 218 14.08 -3.89 21.60
CA PRO A 218 14.01 -2.57 20.99
C PRO A 218 13.47 -2.62 19.54
N PRO A 219 12.60 -1.71 19.11
CA PRO A 219 12.00 -1.74 17.76
C PRO A 219 13.01 -1.87 16.61
N VAL A 220 14.19 -1.25 16.73
CA VAL A 220 15.26 -1.32 15.72
C VAL A 220 15.88 -2.72 15.60
N GLN A 221 15.75 -3.50 16.67
CA GLN A 221 16.15 -4.89 16.76
C GLN A 221 15.00 -5.83 16.34
N GLN A 222 14.01 -5.37 15.59
CA GLN A 222 12.94 -6.24 15.11
C GLN A 222 12.95 -6.27 13.58
N VAL A 223 12.76 -7.48 13.03
CA VAL A 223 12.42 -7.69 11.62
C VAL A 223 11.05 -8.32 11.60
N VAL A 224 10.12 -7.73 10.86
CA VAL A 224 8.73 -8.18 10.82
C VAL A 224 8.25 -8.40 9.40
N ILE A 225 7.21 -9.21 9.26
CA ILE A 225 6.46 -9.33 8.01
C ILE A 225 5.55 -8.10 7.91
N ALA A 226 5.94 -7.15 7.07
CA ALA A 226 5.21 -5.93 6.81
C ALA A 226 4.01 -6.13 5.87
N ASN A 227 4.13 -7.04 4.90
CA ASN A 227 3.05 -7.30 3.94
C ASN A 227 2.95 -8.79 3.63
N VAL A 228 1.71 -9.28 3.53
CA VAL A 228 1.38 -10.57 2.90
C VAL A 228 0.63 -10.26 1.61
N ASN A 229 1.36 -10.26 0.49
CA ASN A 229 0.89 -9.71 -0.80
C ASN A 229 0.24 -10.76 -1.70
N SER A 230 0.70 -12.00 -1.68
CA SER A 230 0.08 -13.11 -2.42
C SER A 230 0.43 -14.43 -1.77
N LYS A 231 -0.14 -15.52 -2.29
CA LYS A 231 0.13 -16.92 -1.91
C LYS A 231 1.61 -17.35 -1.93
N ASN A 232 2.50 -16.53 -2.47
CA ASN A 232 3.93 -16.80 -2.53
C ASN A 232 4.80 -15.54 -2.35
N GLN A 233 4.25 -14.44 -1.85
CA GLN A 233 4.99 -13.18 -1.71
C GLN A 233 4.69 -12.47 -0.40
N ILE A 234 5.76 -12.20 0.35
CA ILE A 234 5.74 -11.36 1.56
C ILE A 234 6.76 -10.23 1.43
N VAL A 235 6.68 -9.26 2.34
CA VAL A 235 7.67 -8.19 2.47
C VAL A 235 8.14 -8.13 3.92
N LEU A 236 9.44 -8.16 4.12
CA LEU A 236 10.08 -7.91 5.41
C LEU A 236 10.38 -6.42 5.57
N SER A 237 10.35 -5.95 6.81
CA SER A 237 10.64 -4.56 7.18
C SER A 237 11.43 -4.48 8.48
N GLY A 238 12.40 -3.58 8.53
CA GLY A 238 13.29 -3.38 9.67
C GLY A 238 14.68 -2.89 9.27
N SER A 239 15.67 -3.18 10.11
CA SER A 239 17.10 -2.98 9.79
C SER A 239 17.54 -3.89 8.64
N ILE A 240 18.22 -3.32 7.64
CA ILE A 240 18.72 -4.05 6.47
C ILE A 240 19.74 -5.13 6.87
N GLU A 241 20.63 -4.80 7.79
CA GLU A 241 21.61 -5.74 8.35
C GLU A 241 20.93 -6.96 8.98
N ARG A 242 19.89 -6.72 9.78
CA ARG A 242 19.13 -7.81 10.41
C ARG A 242 18.33 -8.63 9.41
N ILE A 243 17.76 -7.99 8.38
CA ILE A 243 17.09 -8.71 7.30
C ILE A 243 18.08 -9.64 6.59
N HIS A 244 19.31 -9.18 6.29
CA HIS A 244 20.33 -10.03 5.70
C HIS A 244 20.75 -11.19 6.61
N THR A 245 20.81 -10.96 7.92
CA THR A 245 21.09 -12.02 8.91
C THR A 245 19.99 -13.09 8.89
N LEU A 246 18.72 -12.66 8.92
CA LEU A 246 17.57 -13.55 8.79
C LEU A 246 17.60 -14.34 7.46
N LEU A 247 17.86 -13.68 6.33
CA LEU A 247 17.95 -14.35 5.02
C LEU A 247 19.07 -15.40 4.99
N THR A 248 20.20 -15.13 5.64
CA THR A 248 21.29 -16.10 5.77
C THR A 248 20.86 -17.31 6.59
N HIS A 249 20.15 -17.10 7.71
CA HIS A 249 19.61 -18.19 8.53
C HIS A 249 18.58 -19.02 7.75
N LEU A 250 17.67 -18.37 7.02
CA LEU A 250 16.65 -19.06 6.22
C LEU A 250 17.31 -19.97 5.17
N ARG A 251 18.36 -19.50 4.50
CA ARG A 251 19.15 -20.30 3.54
C ARG A 251 19.85 -21.49 4.18
N GLN A 252 20.45 -21.29 5.35
CA GLN A 252 21.26 -22.32 6.01
C GLN A 252 20.43 -23.41 6.68
N PHE A 253 19.29 -23.04 7.28
CA PHE A 253 18.52 -23.94 8.15
C PHE A 253 17.10 -24.20 7.66
N GLY A 254 16.52 -23.29 6.87
CA GLY A 254 15.15 -23.39 6.38
C GLY A 254 14.98 -24.22 5.11
N GLY A 255 16.07 -24.69 4.49
CA GLY A 255 16.03 -25.52 3.27
C GLY A 255 15.49 -24.81 2.02
N HIS A 256 15.23 -23.50 2.10
CA HIS A 256 14.64 -22.71 1.05
C HIS A 256 15.42 -21.40 0.88
N ASP A 257 15.78 -21.05 -0.35
CA ASP A 257 16.36 -19.76 -0.72
C ASP A 257 15.32 -18.92 -1.48
N PRO A 258 14.42 -18.19 -0.79
CA PRO A 258 13.44 -17.38 -1.48
C PRO A 258 14.15 -16.27 -2.27
N ARG A 259 13.70 -16.06 -3.52
CA ARG A 259 14.15 -14.90 -4.29
C ARG A 259 13.76 -13.65 -3.51
N HIS A 260 14.73 -12.78 -3.27
CA HIS A 260 14.49 -11.55 -2.53
C HIS A 260 14.99 -10.33 -3.29
N VAL A 261 14.30 -9.21 -3.11
CA VAL A 261 14.61 -7.93 -3.76
C VAL A 261 14.39 -6.82 -2.74
N ARG A 262 15.43 -5.99 -2.52
CA ARG A 262 15.28 -4.76 -1.74
C ARG A 262 14.38 -3.79 -2.48
N LEU A 263 13.38 -3.27 -1.77
CA LEU A 263 12.48 -2.25 -2.29
C LEU A 263 13.14 -0.88 -2.16
N HIS A 264 12.81 0.04 -3.06
CA HIS A 264 13.34 1.42 -3.06
C HIS A 264 12.58 2.31 -2.08
N SER A 265 12.37 1.75 -0.90
CA SER A 265 11.77 2.39 0.25
C SER A 265 12.81 2.33 1.36
N ASP A 266 13.51 3.43 1.57
CA ASP A 266 14.44 3.62 2.68
C ASP A 266 13.68 3.92 3.98
N SER A 267 12.60 3.18 4.21
CA SER A 267 11.68 3.39 5.32
C SER A 267 11.11 2.04 5.76
N PRO A 268 11.20 1.71 7.06
CA PRO A 268 10.73 0.44 7.60
C PRO A 268 9.23 0.48 7.86
N PHE A 269 8.42 0.61 6.79
CA PHE A 269 6.97 0.68 6.90
C PHE A 269 6.36 -0.58 7.51
N HIS A 270 5.20 -0.45 8.16
CA HIS A 270 4.46 -1.58 8.74
C HIS A 270 5.30 -2.37 9.76
N SER A 271 6.11 -1.64 10.53
CA SER A 271 6.96 -2.20 11.57
C SER A 271 6.82 -1.45 12.90
N PRO A 272 7.31 -2.02 14.01
CA PRO A 272 7.36 -1.35 15.30
C PRO A 272 8.10 -0.01 15.30
N LEU A 273 9.03 0.22 14.35
CA LEU A 273 9.69 1.52 14.17
C LEU A 273 8.70 2.63 13.79
N MET A 274 7.56 2.28 13.21
CA MET A 274 6.50 3.23 12.84
C MET A 274 5.47 3.49 13.96
N LYS A 275 5.70 3.01 15.19
CA LYS A 275 4.85 3.32 16.36
C LYS A 275 4.58 4.84 16.53
N PRO A 276 5.57 5.75 16.34
CA PRO A 276 5.30 7.19 16.42
C PRO A 276 4.34 7.69 15.31
N ALA A 277 4.37 7.09 14.12
CA ALA A 277 3.41 7.40 13.05
C ALA A 277 1.99 6.92 13.40
N LYS A 278 1.85 5.72 14.01
CA LYS A 278 0.57 5.24 14.55
C LYS A 278 -0.01 6.21 15.58
N GLU A 279 0.80 6.68 16.52
CA GLU A 279 0.36 7.63 17.55
C GLU A 279 0.00 9.01 16.98
N PHE A 280 0.75 9.46 15.96
CA PHE A 280 0.37 10.63 15.18
C PHE A 280 -1.01 10.46 14.54
N MET A 281 -1.23 9.35 13.83
CA MET A 281 -2.50 9.08 13.13
C MET A 281 -3.67 8.99 14.10
N ARG A 282 -3.50 8.31 15.25
CA ARG A 282 -4.51 8.22 16.30
C ARG A 282 -4.98 9.60 16.75
N ARG A 283 -4.04 10.53 17.01
CA ARG A 283 -4.37 11.91 17.40
C ARG A 283 -4.94 12.73 16.25
N TYR A 284 -4.47 12.51 15.03
CA TYR A 284 -4.96 13.24 13.86
C TYR A 284 -6.43 12.89 13.55
N LEU A 285 -6.80 11.62 13.70
CA LEU A 285 -8.14 11.12 13.44
C LEU A 285 -9.20 11.59 14.45
N GLU A 286 -8.80 12.21 15.55
CA GLU A 286 -9.73 12.87 16.49
C GLU A 286 -9.96 14.35 16.19
N LYS A 287 -9.24 14.92 15.22
CA LYS A 287 -9.48 16.31 14.80
C LYS A 287 -10.80 16.41 14.03
N PRO A 288 -11.49 17.55 14.10
CA PRO A 288 -12.63 17.80 13.24
C PRO A 288 -12.19 17.90 11.77
N SER A 289 -13.06 17.47 10.87
CA SER A 289 -12.94 17.65 9.43
C SER A 289 -12.80 19.13 9.09
N VAL A 290 -11.85 19.49 8.22
CA VAL A 290 -11.71 20.88 7.73
C VAL A 290 -12.78 21.24 6.71
N VAL A 291 -13.52 20.26 6.20
CA VAL A 291 -14.59 20.44 5.20
C VAL A 291 -15.95 20.57 5.89
N THR A 292 -16.25 19.67 6.81
CA THR A 292 -17.59 19.58 7.43
C THR A 292 -17.65 20.19 8.83
N GLY A 293 -16.51 20.42 9.49
CA GLY A 293 -16.43 20.84 10.90
C GLY A 293 -16.83 19.76 11.92
N GLY A 294 -17.35 18.61 11.46
CA GLY A 294 -17.72 17.46 12.29
C GLY A 294 -16.59 16.45 12.45
N ASP A 295 -16.94 15.21 12.77
CA ASP A 295 -15.97 14.10 12.82
C ASP A 295 -15.30 13.91 11.45
N ILE A 296 -13.99 13.69 11.43
CA ILE A 296 -13.23 13.45 10.19
C ILE A 296 -13.69 12.17 9.48
N ILE A 297 -14.22 11.19 10.22
CA ILE A 297 -14.77 9.96 9.66
C ILE A 297 -16.29 10.08 9.52
N LYS A 298 -16.76 10.05 8.28
CA LYS A 298 -18.18 9.86 7.96
C LYS A 298 -18.57 8.42 8.23
N TRP A 299 -19.72 8.23 8.88
CA TRP A 299 -20.24 6.90 9.18
C TRP A 299 -21.78 6.88 9.12
N PRO A 300 -22.40 5.88 8.46
CA PRO A 300 -21.76 4.87 7.60
C PRO A 300 -21.19 5.47 6.31
N GLY A 301 -20.25 4.76 5.67
CA GLY A 301 -19.81 5.08 4.31
C GLY A 301 -20.85 4.68 3.25
N LEU A 302 -20.55 5.00 1.98
CA LEU A 302 -21.36 4.64 0.81
C LEU A 302 -21.17 3.18 0.38
N VAL A 303 -19.93 2.70 0.42
CA VAL A 303 -19.54 1.34 0.02
C VAL A 303 -18.62 0.75 1.08
N PRO A 304 -18.81 -0.50 1.53
CA PRO A 304 -17.94 -1.14 2.51
C PRO A 304 -16.46 -1.11 2.10
N CYS A 305 -15.60 -0.58 2.98
CA CYS A 305 -14.15 -0.57 2.78
C CYS A 305 -13.48 -1.68 3.59
N VAL A 306 -12.66 -2.52 2.95
CA VAL A 306 -11.89 -3.61 3.58
C VAL A 306 -10.59 -3.07 4.18
N SER A 307 -10.37 -3.35 5.46
CA SER A 307 -9.17 -2.91 6.17
C SER A 307 -7.93 -3.71 5.80
N ASN A 308 -6.77 -3.05 5.75
CA ASN A 308 -5.48 -3.75 5.66
C ASN A 308 -5.08 -4.53 6.92
N VAL A 309 -5.57 -4.14 8.10
CA VAL A 309 -5.19 -4.75 9.39
C VAL A 309 -6.03 -5.99 9.69
N SER A 310 -7.34 -5.92 9.46
CA SER A 310 -8.26 -7.04 9.75
C SER A 310 -8.58 -7.91 8.53
N ALA A 311 -8.28 -7.43 7.30
CA ALA A 311 -8.72 -8.04 6.06
C ALA A 311 -10.24 -8.24 5.98
N ARG A 312 -11.01 -7.40 6.67
CA ARG A 312 -12.48 -7.40 6.71
C ARG A 312 -13.02 -5.97 6.63
N PRO A 313 -14.28 -5.77 6.24
CA PRO A 313 -14.90 -4.46 6.27
C PRO A 313 -14.94 -3.89 7.69
N PHE A 314 -14.70 -2.58 7.82
CA PHE A 314 -14.89 -1.88 9.10
C PHE A 314 -16.32 -2.03 9.60
N LYS A 315 -16.52 -2.19 10.93
CA LYS A 315 -17.85 -2.37 11.53
C LYS A 315 -18.33 -1.16 12.33
N SER A 316 -17.44 -0.26 12.71
CA SER A 316 -17.78 1.02 13.33
C SER A 316 -16.79 2.12 12.96
N ARG A 317 -17.15 3.36 13.29
CA ARG A 317 -16.28 4.53 13.16
C ARG A 317 -15.02 4.38 14.01
N GLU A 318 -15.17 3.90 15.24
CA GLU A 318 -14.09 3.72 16.21
C GLU A 318 -13.13 2.63 15.75
N GLU A 319 -13.65 1.52 15.22
CA GLU A 319 -12.82 0.47 14.63
C GLU A 319 -12.04 0.99 13.41
N LEU A 320 -12.66 1.81 12.56
CA LEU A 320 -11.98 2.44 11.43
C LEU A 320 -10.83 3.33 11.91
N LYS A 321 -11.07 4.21 12.89
CA LYS A 321 -10.03 5.08 13.45
C LYS A 321 -8.87 4.28 14.05
N ASP A 322 -9.17 3.24 14.84
CA ASP A 322 -8.16 2.36 15.43
C ASP A 322 -7.32 1.65 14.36
N GLN A 323 -7.98 0.95 13.44
CA GLN A 323 -7.30 0.13 12.43
C GLN A 323 -6.51 1.00 11.44
N LEU A 324 -7.03 2.17 11.04
CA LEU A 324 -6.31 3.10 10.16
C LEU A 324 -5.06 3.68 10.83
N ALA A 325 -5.10 3.94 12.14
CA ALA A 325 -3.91 4.35 12.90
C ALA A 325 -2.89 3.20 13.00
N ARG A 326 -3.36 1.99 13.30
CA ARG A 326 -2.55 0.76 13.42
C ARG A 326 -1.87 0.36 12.11
N GLN A 327 -2.49 0.65 10.98
CA GLN A 327 -2.02 0.32 9.65
C GLN A 327 -0.56 0.74 9.39
N ALA A 328 -0.09 1.86 9.93
CA ALA A 328 1.28 2.33 9.72
C ALA A 328 2.36 1.40 10.32
N SER A 329 2.02 0.64 11.36
CA SER A 329 2.96 -0.17 12.15
C SER A 329 2.66 -1.67 12.13
N GLU A 330 1.55 -2.09 11.53
CA GLU A 330 1.08 -3.48 11.52
C GLU A 330 1.03 -4.04 10.11
N THR A 331 1.06 -5.37 10.02
CA THR A 331 1.11 -6.12 8.76
C THR A 331 -0.08 -5.79 7.86
N VAL A 332 0.21 -5.46 6.61
CA VAL A 332 -0.79 -5.33 5.54
C VAL A 332 -1.20 -6.72 5.06
N ARG A 333 -2.42 -7.13 5.41
CA ARG A 333 -2.99 -8.45 5.08
C ARG A 333 -3.68 -8.46 3.71
N TRP A 334 -2.98 -7.98 2.68
CA TRP A 334 -3.54 -7.80 1.35
C TRP A 334 -4.10 -9.09 0.74
N TRP A 335 -3.34 -10.18 0.83
CA TRP A 335 -3.77 -11.47 0.29
C TRP A 335 -5.03 -12.01 1.00
N ASP A 336 -5.15 -11.80 2.31
CA ASP A 336 -6.36 -12.18 3.06
C ASP A 336 -7.56 -11.35 2.62
N SER A 337 -7.39 -10.06 2.32
CA SER A 337 -8.45 -9.21 1.79
C SER A 337 -8.95 -9.70 0.42
N VAL A 338 -8.03 -10.06 -0.48
CA VAL A 338 -8.38 -10.60 -1.80
C VAL A 338 -9.08 -11.96 -1.66
N LYS A 339 -8.56 -12.86 -0.81
CA LYS A 339 -9.19 -14.16 -0.53
C LYS A 339 -10.60 -14.02 0.06
N TYR A 340 -10.78 -13.12 1.01
CA TYR A 340 -12.09 -12.83 1.60
C TYR A 340 -13.09 -12.40 0.53
N LEU A 341 -12.72 -11.41 -0.28
CA LEU A 341 -13.61 -10.89 -1.31
C LEU A 341 -13.91 -11.91 -2.42
N ASP A 342 -12.92 -12.70 -2.86
CA ASP A 342 -13.13 -13.74 -3.88
C ASP A 342 -13.91 -14.96 -3.35
N LYS A 343 -13.45 -15.52 -2.23
CA LYS A 343 -13.92 -16.84 -1.74
C LYS A 343 -15.18 -16.71 -0.89
N GLU A 344 -15.31 -15.66 -0.08
CA GLU A 344 -16.45 -15.46 0.81
C GLU A 344 -17.50 -14.53 0.17
N GLU A 345 -17.10 -13.35 -0.30
CA GLU A 345 -18.04 -12.36 -0.89
C GLU A 345 -18.33 -12.56 -2.37
N LYS A 346 -17.67 -13.53 -3.02
CA LYS A 346 -17.87 -13.93 -4.43
C LYS A 346 -17.73 -12.77 -5.42
N VAL A 347 -16.77 -11.86 -5.17
CA VAL A 347 -16.42 -10.80 -6.12
C VAL A 347 -15.85 -11.43 -7.40
N ARG A 348 -16.34 -10.96 -8.55
CA ARG A 348 -15.91 -11.44 -9.88
C ARG A 348 -15.31 -10.34 -10.74
N ARG A 349 -15.66 -9.08 -10.47
CA ARG A 349 -15.15 -7.92 -11.21
C ARG A 349 -14.22 -7.11 -10.32
N TRP A 350 -12.99 -6.90 -10.76
CA TRP A 350 -11.95 -6.24 -9.98
C TRP A 350 -11.36 -5.08 -10.77
N ILE A 351 -11.45 -3.86 -10.23
CA ILE A 351 -11.02 -2.66 -10.96
C ILE A 351 -9.94 -1.95 -10.14
N GLY A 352 -8.71 -1.98 -10.64
CA GLY A 352 -7.63 -1.18 -10.09
C GLY A 352 -7.68 0.24 -10.62
N ILE A 353 -7.73 1.25 -9.76
CA ILE A 353 -7.76 2.66 -10.17
C ILE A 353 -6.55 3.36 -9.55
N GLY A 354 -5.69 3.94 -10.40
CA GLY A 354 -4.51 4.66 -9.95
C GLY A 354 -3.27 4.36 -10.78
N PRO A 355 -2.12 4.97 -10.45
CA PRO A 355 -0.89 4.76 -11.20
C PRO A 355 -0.35 3.33 -11.06
N GLY A 356 0.25 2.83 -12.15
CA GLY A 356 0.94 1.54 -12.18
C GLY A 356 0.04 0.30 -12.17
N LYS A 357 0.63 -0.87 -12.48
CA LYS A 357 -0.10 -2.14 -12.67
C LYS A 357 0.14 -3.17 -11.57
N VAL A 358 0.83 -2.78 -10.49
CA VAL A 358 1.22 -3.71 -9.41
C VAL A 358 -0.01 -4.32 -8.73
N GLY A 359 -1.00 -3.50 -8.34
CA GLY A 359 -2.23 -3.99 -7.70
C GLY A 359 -2.99 -4.98 -8.58
N ARG A 360 -3.16 -4.65 -9.88
CA ARG A 360 -3.79 -5.54 -10.87
C ARG A 360 -3.09 -6.89 -10.93
N ASN A 361 -1.77 -6.90 -10.96
CA ASN A 361 -0.99 -8.13 -11.02
C ASN A 361 -1.13 -8.97 -9.74
N LEU A 362 -1.14 -8.33 -8.57
CA LEU A 362 -1.33 -9.03 -7.29
C LEU A 362 -2.72 -9.66 -7.18
N VAL A 363 -3.78 -8.92 -7.55
CA VAL A 363 -5.15 -9.46 -7.56
C VAL A 363 -5.28 -10.59 -8.57
N GLY A 364 -4.83 -10.38 -9.81
CA GLY A 364 -4.95 -11.38 -10.87
C GLY A 364 -4.16 -12.66 -10.63
N LYS A 365 -3.11 -12.65 -9.79
CA LYS A 365 -2.42 -13.87 -9.35
C LYS A 365 -3.30 -14.79 -8.49
N GLU A 366 -4.24 -14.24 -7.72
CA GLU A 366 -5.16 -15.02 -6.88
C GLU A 366 -6.42 -15.40 -7.66
N VAL A 367 -7.03 -14.45 -8.35
CA VAL A 367 -8.40 -14.62 -8.91
C VAL A 367 -8.43 -14.96 -10.40
N GLY A 368 -7.28 -14.99 -11.08
CA GLY A 368 -7.18 -15.15 -12.53
C GLY A 368 -7.39 -13.84 -13.31
N MET A 369 -6.84 -13.75 -14.52
CA MET A 369 -6.95 -12.54 -15.36
C MET A 369 -8.23 -12.53 -16.22
N LYS A 370 -8.52 -11.40 -16.89
CA LYS A 370 -9.65 -11.24 -17.81
C LYS A 370 -9.73 -12.42 -18.80
N GLY A 371 -10.93 -13.01 -18.94
CA GLY A 371 -11.18 -14.17 -19.80
C GLY A 371 -11.00 -15.54 -19.12
N GLN A 372 -10.43 -15.58 -17.90
CA GLN A 372 -10.34 -16.81 -17.10
C GLN A 372 -11.51 -16.98 -16.14
N VAL A 373 -12.27 -15.92 -15.86
CA VAL A 373 -13.43 -15.91 -14.97
C VAL A 373 -14.68 -15.59 -15.79
N LYS A 374 -15.66 -16.51 -15.80
CA LYS A 374 -16.96 -16.26 -16.43
C LYS A 374 -17.66 -15.08 -15.73
N GLY A 375 -18.16 -14.11 -16.51
CA GLY A 375 -18.81 -12.90 -15.98
C GLY A 375 -17.87 -11.95 -15.20
N GLY A 376 -16.55 -12.15 -15.27
CA GLY A 376 -15.60 -11.46 -14.40
C GLY A 376 -14.24 -11.15 -15.02
N GLY A 377 -13.39 -10.48 -14.26
CA GLY A 377 -12.05 -10.09 -14.70
C GLY A 377 -11.35 -9.13 -13.74
N VAL A 378 -10.08 -8.89 -14.05
CA VAL A 378 -9.24 -7.92 -13.33
C VAL A 378 -8.73 -6.88 -14.32
N TRP A 379 -9.13 -5.63 -14.09
CA TRP A 379 -8.74 -4.46 -14.87
C TRP A 379 -7.83 -3.56 -14.03
N GLY A 380 -7.01 -2.79 -14.72
CA GLY A 380 -6.19 -1.74 -14.12
C GLY A 380 -6.30 -0.51 -15.02
N ILE A 381 -6.83 0.57 -14.47
CA ILE A 381 -7.06 1.83 -15.15
C ILE A 381 -5.88 2.74 -14.80
N THR A 382 -4.89 2.75 -15.69
CA THR A 382 -3.70 3.61 -15.59
C THR A 382 -3.63 4.65 -16.72
N SER A 383 -4.51 4.51 -17.72
CA SER A 383 -4.63 5.40 -18.87
C SER A 383 -6.10 5.57 -19.34
N PRO A 384 -6.43 6.62 -20.11
CA PRO A 384 -7.76 6.82 -20.68
C PRO A 384 -8.28 5.63 -21.50
N LEU A 385 -7.40 5.01 -22.32
CA LEU A 385 -7.77 3.83 -23.12
C LEU A 385 -8.20 2.66 -22.23
N GLU A 386 -7.47 2.40 -21.14
CA GLU A 386 -7.83 1.33 -20.20
C GLU A 386 -9.12 1.64 -19.43
N ALA A 387 -9.47 2.93 -19.24
CA ALA A 387 -10.77 3.31 -18.70
C ALA A 387 -11.90 2.93 -19.66
N GLU A 388 -11.80 3.29 -20.94
CA GLU A 388 -12.78 2.91 -21.98
C GLU A 388 -12.97 1.39 -22.05
N GLU A 389 -11.86 0.64 -22.09
CA GLU A 389 -11.89 -0.83 -22.13
C GLU A 389 -12.52 -1.45 -20.87
N CYS A 390 -12.28 -0.84 -19.71
CA CYS A 390 -12.87 -1.29 -18.46
C CYS A 390 -14.38 -1.00 -18.43
N MET A 391 -14.81 0.21 -18.79
CA MET A 391 -16.22 0.59 -18.79
C MET A 391 -17.04 -0.28 -19.72
N LYS A 392 -16.54 -0.50 -20.95
CA LYS A 392 -17.15 -1.44 -21.90
C LYS A 392 -17.30 -2.83 -21.31
N ALA A 393 -16.26 -3.35 -20.66
CA ALA A 393 -16.32 -4.68 -20.04
C ALA A 393 -17.28 -4.76 -18.84
N LEU A 394 -17.49 -3.67 -18.11
CA LEU A 394 -18.50 -3.62 -17.05
C LEU A 394 -19.90 -3.64 -17.64
N ASP A 395 -20.16 -2.87 -18.70
CA ASP A 395 -21.45 -2.86 -19.38
C ASP A 395 -21.79 -4.23 -19.99
N ASP A 396 -20.81 -4.88 -20.61
CA ASP A 396 -20.94 -6.23 -21.18
C ASP A 396 -21.28 -7.29 -20.10
N THR A 397 -20.93 -7.04 -18.84
CA THR A 397 -21.14 -7.98 -17.71
C THR A 397 -22.29 -7.60 -16.79
N GLU A 398 -22.97 -6.49 -17.04
CA GLU A 398 -23.96 -5.92 -16.11
C GLU A 398 -25.23 -6.78 -15.98
N ASN A 399 -25.56 -7.58 -17.00
CA ASN A 399 -26.73 -8.47 -17.00
C ASN A 399 -26.35 -9.98 -16.91
N TYR A 400 -25.10 -10.28 -16.53
CA TYR A 400 -24.64 -11.66 -16.47
C TYR A 400 -25.30 -12.42 -15.31
N SER A 401 -26.06 -13.48 -15.61
CA SER A 401 -26.67 -14.38 -14.63
C SER A 401 -26.02 -15.77 -14.67
N ASP A 402 -25.73 -16.35 -13.50
CA ASP A 402 -25.13 -17.70 -13.38
C ASP A 402 -26.05 -18.84 -13.88
N SER A 403 -27.29 -18.55 -14.32
CA SER A 403 -28.26 -19.54 -14.77
C SER A 403 -28.06 -20.09 -16.19
N GLU A 404 -27.14 -19.56 -17.00
CA GLU A 404 -26.77 -20.16 -18.30
C GLU A 404 -25.77 -21.32 -18.15
N GLY A 405 -26.12 -22.28 -17.28
CA GLY A 405 -25.26 -23.39 -16.88
C GLY A 405 -26.02 -24.68 -16.63
N SER A 406 -26.95 -25.06 -17.52
CA SER A 406 -27.32 -26.46 -17.68
C SER A 406 -26.69 -26.97 -18.99
N PRO A 407 -26.05 -28.16 -19.02
CA PRO A 407 -25.52 -28.70 -20.26
C PRO A 407 -26.71 -29.04 -21.15
N SER A 408 -26.93 -28.27 -22.23
CA SER A 408 -27.86 -28.69 -23.26
C SER A 408 -27.29 -29.95 -23.92
N THR A 409 -28.00 -31.05 -23.75
CA THR A 409 -27.83 -32.25 -24.54
C THR A 409 -28.18 -31.92 -25.97
N ALA A 410 -27.17 -31.65 -26.81
CA ALA A 410 -27.29 -31.70 -28.25
C ALA A 410 -26.55 -32.94 -28.74
N ALA A 411 -27.33 -34.01 -28.92
CA ALA A 411 -27.00 -35.10 -29.82
C ALA A 411 -27.22 -34.61 -31.27
N ASP A 412 -26.42 -35.19 -32.17
CA ASP A 412 -26.46 -35.09 -33.63
C ASP A 412 -26.06 -33.73 -34.24
N ALA A 413 -25.22 -33.61 -35.27
CA ALA A 413 -24.28 -34.49 -35.97
C ALA A 413 -23.49 -33.52 -36.88
N ASP A 414 -22.16 -33.66 -37.01
CA ASP A 414 -21.56 -33.89 -38.33
C ASP A 414 -20.06 -34.21 -38.24
N VAL A 415 -19.68 -35.21 -39.04
CA VAL A 415 -18.38 -35.85 -39.10
C VAL A 415 -17.66 -35.39 -40.36
N ALA A 416 -16.47 -34.81 -40.23
CA ALA A 416 -15.45 -34.77 -41.29
C ALA A 416 -14.04 -34.52 -40.71
N PRO A 417 -12.96 -34.97 -41.37
CA PRO A 417 -12.03 -35.91 -40.73
C PRO A 417 -10.76 -35.30 -40.15
N LYS A 418 -10.24 -35.97 -39.13
CA LYS A 418 -8.91 -35.76 -38.54
C LYS A 418 -7.81 -35.97 -39.58
N ARG A 419 -6.98 -34.95 -39.79
CA ARG A 419 -5.60 -35.13 -40.28
C ARG A 419 -4.68 -35.34 -39.09
N ASN A 420 -4.14 -36.54 -38.98
CA ASN A 420 -2.99 -36.86 -38.13
C ASN A 420 -1.77 -36.06 -38.61
N VAL A 421 -1.23 -35.22 -37.73
CA VAL A 421 0.18 -34.81 -37.78
C VAL A 421 0.75 -35.17 -36.42
N GLU A 422 1.66 -36.14 -36.43
CA GLU A 422 2.41 -36.60 -35.27
C GLU A 422 3.07 -35.42 -34.55
N ARG A 423 2.72 -35.19 -33.28
CA ARG A 423 3.52 -34.34 -32.39
C ARG A 423 4.59 -35.20 -31.74
N GLY A 424 5.82 -35.02 -32.19
CA GLY A 424 7.00 -35.36 -31.41
C GLY A 424 6.93 -34.67 -30.04
N ARG A 425 7.19 -35.44 -28.99
CA ARG A 425 7.37 -34.93 -27.62
C ARG A 425 8.60 -34.03 -27.60
N HIS A 426 8.38 -32.72 -27.49
CA HIS A 426 9.39 -31.81 -26.97
C HIS A 426 8.85 -31.15 -25.70
N THR A 427 9.44 -31.53 -24.58
CA THR A 427 9.43 -30.80 -23.32
C THR A 427 9.99 -29.41 -23.56
N ALA A 428 9.12 -28.40 -23.67
CA ALA A 428 9.53 -27.01 -23.66
C ALA A 428 9.83 -26.60 -22.22
N ALA A 429 11.12 -26.60 -21.88
CA ALA A 429 11.62 -25.86 -20.74
C ALA A 429 11.25 -24.38 -20.92
N TYR A 430 10.53 -23.80 -19.96
CA TYR A 430 10.31 -22.37 -19.89
C TYR A 430 11.65 -21.69 -19.57
N VAL A 431 12.42 -21.38 -20.61
CA VAL A 431 13.53 -20.43 -20.51
C VAL A 431 12.90 -19.05 -20.38
N PHE A 432 12.83 -18.54 -19.14
CA PHE A 432 12.35 -17.20 -18.85
C PHE A 432 13.29 -16.15 -19.46
N ASN A 433 12.74 -15.30 -20.33
CA ASN A 433 13.44 -14.23 -21.02
C ASN A 433 13.90 -13.14 -20.02
N PRO A 434 15.22 -12.90 -19.85
CA PRO A 434 15.75 -11.90 -18.91
C PRO A 434 15.31 -10.45 -19.17
N ALA A 435 14.79 -10.14 -20.36
CA ALA A 435 14.40 -8.78 -20.76
C ALA A 435 13.21 -8.21 -19.96
N ILE A 436 12.38 -9.05 -19.32
CA ILE A 436 11.21 -8.60 -18.55
C ILE A 436 11.60 -8.00 -17.18
N VAL A 437 12.78 -8.36 -16.64
CA VAL A 437 13.26 -7.82 -15.35
C VAL A 437 13.79 -6.39 -15.50
N GLN A 438 14.33 -6.01 -16.66
CA GLN A 438 14.89 -4.68 -16.90
C GLN A 438 13.84 -3.58 -17.10
N GLN A 439 12.60 -3.90 -17.48
CA GLN A 439 11.52 -2.90 -17.61
C GLN A 439 10.92 -2.46 -16.25
N ILE A 440 11.22 -3.17 -15.17
CA ILE A 440 10.72 -2.88 -13.82
C ILE A 440 11.77 -2.08 -13.02
N TRP A 441 13.05 -2.18 -13.38
CA TRP A 441 14.15 -1.52 -12.68
C TRP A 441 15.41 -1.39 -13.56
N PRO A 442 15.69 -0.22 -14.18
CA PRO A 442 16.95 -0.04 -14.91
C PRO A 442 18.13 0.09 -13.92
N PRO A 443 19.32 -0.45 -14.24
CA PRO A 443 20.51 -0.24 -13.42
C PRO A 443 20.96 1.23 -13.47
N PRO A 444 21.66 1.73 -12.44
CA PRO A 444 22.24 3.08 -12.47
C PRO A 444 23.27 3.18 -13.60
N PRO A 445 23.48 4.38 -14.19
CA PRO A 445 24.49 4.55 -15.23
C PRO A 445 25.89 4.29 -14.66
N CYS A 446 26.53 3.23 -15.15
CA CYS A 446 27.97 3.05 -14.96
C CYS A 446 28.70 4.13 -15.77
N ALA A 447 29.51 4.93 -15.10
CA ALA A 447 30.50 5.76 -15.76
C ALA A 447 31.55 4.85 -16.40
N ASN A 448 31.54 4.74 -17.73
CA ASN A 448 32.63 4.13 -18.47
C ASN A 448 33.81 5.09 -18.45
N PHE A 449 34.83 4.78 -17.65
CA PHE A 449 36.19 5.24 -17.90
C PHE A 449 36.70 4.47 -19.12
N ASP A 450 36.81 5.17 -20.24
CA ASP A 450 37.38 4.62 -21.47
C ASP A 450 38.91 4.72 -21.38
N LEU A 451 39.57 3.57 -21.23
CA LEU A 451 41.01 3.39 -21.37
C LEU A 451 41.26 2.67 -22.70
N SER A 452 41.29 3.41 -23.81
CA SER A 452 42.12 3.03 -24.96
C SER A 452 42.28 4.15 -26.00
N GLY A 453 43.52 4.63 -26.13
CA GLY A 453 44.18 4.84 -27.43
C GLY A 453 43.77 6.02 -28.30
N SER A 454 44.58 7.08 -28.27
CA SER A 454 45.07 7.69 -29.50
C SER A 454 46.43 8.35 -29.27
N ALA A 455 47.49 7.62 -29.63
CA ALA A 455 48.82 8.19 -29.86
C ALA A 455 48.83 8.81 -31.26
N SER A 456 48.98 10.13 -31.34
CA SER A 456 49.74 10.83 -32.39
C SER A 456 49.54 12.34 -32.26
N GLN A 457 50.55 13.07 -31.82
CA GLN A 457 51.22 14.06 -32.66
C GLN A 457 52.41 14.68 -31.92
N ILE A 458 53.56 14.60 -32.60
CA ILE A 458 54.85 15.18 -32.27
C ILE A 458 54.86 16.60 -32.85
N SER A 459 55.26 17.62 -32.08
CA SER A 459 56.27 18.61 -32.50
C SER A 459 56.55 19.73 -31.48
N SER A 460 57.85 19.97 -31.29
CA SER A 460 58.57 21.25 -31.02
C SER A 460 58.45 22.00 -29.67
N HIS A 461 59.54 21.89 -28.90
CA HIS A 461 60.20 22.86 -28.00
C HIS A 461 60.31 24.33 -28.50
N PRO A 462 60.86 25.32 -27.73
CA PRO A 462 61.11 25.45 -26.27
C PRO A 462 60.80 26.89 -25.69
N ASP A 463 61.27 27.16 -24.45
CA ASP A 463 61.69 28.46 -23.85
C ASP A 463 60.66 29.38 -23.14
N ARG A 464 60.78 29.54 -21.81
CA ARG A 464 61.52 30.64 -21.11
C ARG A 464 61.19 30.78 -19.61
N ASP A 465 62.26 31.11 -18.87
CA ASP A 465 62.35 31.54 -17.46
C ASP A 465 61.42 32.71 -17.07
N PHE A 466 61.09 32.84 -15.76
CA PHE A 466 61.57 33.95 -14.91
C PHE A 466 61.17 33.77 -13.42
N SER A 467 61.99 34.39 -12.59
CA SER A 467 62.27 34.25 -11.17
C SER A 467 61.44 35.11 -10.18
N HIS A 468 61.49 34.70 -8.91
CA HIS A 468 61.47 35.50 -7.65
C HIS A 468 60.16 36.20 -7.21
N ASN A 469 59.67 35.90 -6.00
CA ASN A 469 60.10 36.63 -4.78
C ASN A 469 59.56 36.01 -3.47
N ASP A 470 60.34 36.21 -2.41
CA ASP A 470 60.22 35.76 -1.02
C ASP A 470 59.12 36.44 -0.17
N ALA A 471 58.64 35.71 0.85
CA ALA A 471 58.51 36.10 2.29
C ALA A 471 57.53 35.11 3.00
N ILE A 472 57.92 34.20 3.92
CA ILE A 472 58.43 34.39 5.31
C ILE A 472 57.34 35.08 6.20
N PHE A 473 56.86 34.63 7.38
CA PHE A 473 57.32 33.72 8.46
C PHE A 473 56.11 33.06 9.17
N ARG A 474 56.43 32.00 9.92
CA ARG A 474 55.62 31.00 10.65
C ARG A 474 55.20 31.40 12.11
N PRO A 475 54.48 30.54 12.87
CA PRO A 475 53.63 30.88 14.03
C PRO A 475 54.34 30.75 15.39
N ALA A 476 53.66 31.16 16.47
CA ALA A 476 54.08 30.95 17.86
C ALA A 476 53.02 30.23 18.70
N SER A 477 53.46 29.15 19.33
CA SER A 477 52.85 28.36 20.40
C SER A 477 53.18 28.94 21.78
N GLY A 478 52.32 28.74 22.78
CA GLY A 478 52.64 28.92 24.20
C GLY A 478 51.56 28.42 25.16
N HIS A 479 51.86 27.36 25.90
CA HIS A 479 51.14 26.87 27.10
C HIS A 479 51.13 27.92 28.23
N VAL A 480 50.24 27.91 29.26
CA VAL A 480 50.32 27.05 30.46
C VAL A 480 49.12 27.31 31.42
N SER A 481 48.53 26.21 31.92
CA SER A 481 47.89 25.86 33.23
C SER A 481 46.86 26.72 34.01
N ASN A 482 45.89 25.97 34.58
CA ASN A 482 45.24 26.08 35.91
C ASN A 482 44.34 27.32 36.17
N THR A 483 43.12 27.27 36.73
CA THR A 483 42.51 26.45 37.80
C THR A 483 40.99 26.74 37.83
N VAL A 484 40.18 25.75 38.25
CA VAL A 484 38.77 25.85 38.72
C VAL A 484 38.79 26.43 40.16
N PRO A 485 37.85 27.29 40.64
CA PRO A 485 36.53 26.81 41.12
C PRO A 485 35.30 27.76 41.06
N VAL A 486 34.13 27.10 40.99
CA VAL A 486 32.88 27.31 41.76
C VAL A 486 32.26 28.72 41.82
N ASN A 487 31.13 28.89 41.12
CA ASN A 487 29.78 28.98 41.72
C ASN A 487 28.71 28.86 40.64
#